data_AF-A0AAU7AIW9-F1
#
_entry.id   AF-A0AAU7AIW9-F1
#
_cell.length_a   1.000
_cell.length_b   1.000
_cell.length_c   1.000
_cell.angle_alpha   90.00
_cell.angle_beta   90.00
_cell.angle_gamma   90.00
#
_symmetry.space_group_name_H-M   'P 1'
#
loop_
_entity.id
_entity.type
_entity.pdbx_description
1 polymer ?
#
loop_
_entity_poly.entity_id
_entity_poly.type
_entity_poly.pdbx_seq_one_letter_code
_entity_poly.pdbx_strand_id
1 'polypeptide(L)' 'MFGKKDLKDLKAGIWIDPNGCQHWIIDDGVEGYLSQRLLRNGKPLCLDDFTPNVASGSFKDGETFIGDLL' A
#
# COMPACT_ATOMS: atom_id res chain seq x y z
N MET A 1 0.03 3.61 -22.30
CA MET A 1 -0.87 4.67 -21.81
C MET A 1 -0.64 4.76 -20.31
N PHE A 2 -0.30 5.95 -19.79
CA PHE A 2 -0.10 6.15 -18.35
C PHE A 2 -1.42 5.85 -17.60
N GLY A 3 -1.34 5.26 -16.40
CA GLY A 3 -2.52 4.89 -15.60
C GLY A 3 -3.36 3.70 -16.13
N LYS A 4 -2.77 2.77 -16.89
CA LYS A 4 -3.46 1.54 -17.36
C LYS A 4 -2.67 0.28 -17.02
N LYS A 5 -2.34 0.10 -15.74
CA LYS A 5 -1.77 -1.16 -15.23
C LYS A 5 -2.85 -1.93 -14.48
N ASP A 6 -2.96 -3.23 -14.72
CA ASP A 6 -3.87 -4.07 -13.93
C ASP A 6 -3.26 -4.26 -12.53
N LEU A 7 -4.07 -4.10 -11.47
CA LEU A 7 -3.61 -4.26 -10.08
C LEU A 7 -2.97 -5.62 -9.80
N LYS A 8 -3.36 -6.66 -10.54
CA LYS A 8 -2.83 -8.03 -10.42
C LYS A 8 -1.36 -8.13 -10.85
N ASP A 9 -0.90 -7.22 -11.70
CA ASP A 9 0.46 -7.20 -12.24
C ASP A 9 1.40 -6.32 -11.40
N LEU A 10 0.85 -5.63 -10.39
CA LEU A 10 1.58 -4.76 -9.46
C LEU A 10 1.95 -5.49 -8.17
N LYS A 11 2.84 -4.87 -7.39
CA LYS A 11 3.28 -5.39 -6.09
C LYS A 11 2.61 -4.61 -4.98
N ALA A 12 2.05 -5.32 -4.02
CA ALA A 12 1.51 -4.71 -2.81
C ALA A 12 2.60 -4.55 -1.74
N GLY A 13 2.57 -3.41 -1.06
CA GLY A 13 3.27 -3.19 0.20
C GLY A 13 2.30 -3.13 1.38
N ILE A 14 2.85 -2.82 2.55
CA ILE A 14 2.11 -2.61 3.79
C ILE A 14 2.33 -1.17 4.26
N TRP A 15 1.24 -0.48 4.52
CA TRP A 15 1.23 0.76 5.29
C TRP A 15 0.62 0.52 6.66
N ILE A 16 1.24 1.08 7.71
CA ILE A 16 0.71 1.10 9.06
C ILE A 16 0.11 2.48 9.33
N ASP A 17 -1.19 2.54 9.60
CA ASP A 17 -1.87 3.80 9.90
C ASP A 17 -1.51 4.34 11.31
N PRO A 18 -1.94 5.57 11.67
CA PRO A 18 -1.67 6.15 12.99
C PRO A 18 -2.22 5.34 14.18
N ASN A 19 -3.19 4.46 13.95
CA ASN A 19 -3.76 3.58 14.96
C ASN A 19 -3.02 2.24 15.09
N GLY A 20 -1.95 2.02 14.30
CA GLY A 20 -1.20 0.77 14.30
C GLY A 20 -1.85 -0.33 13.48
N CYS A 21 -2.76 -0.02 12.56
CA CYS A 21 -3.44 -1.03 11.74
C CYS A 21 -2.81 -1.14 10.34
N GLN A 22 -2.71 -2.37 9.83
CA GLN A 22 -2.14 -2.62 8.51
C GLN A 22 -3.14 -2.36 7.37
N HIS A 23 -2.61 -1.79 6.30
CA HIS A 23 -3.28 -1.60 5.01
C HIS A 23 -2.41 -2.18 3.90
N TRP A 24 -3.04 -2.89 2.97
CA TRP A 24 -2.40 -3.18 1.68
C TRP A 24 -2.36 -1.89 0.88
N ILE A 25 -1.20 -1.59 0.28
CA ILE A 25 -1.03 -0.43 -0.61
C ILE A 25 -0.40 -0.85 -1.93
N ILE A 26 -0.83 -0.24 -3.02
CA ILE A 26 -0.25 -0.35 -4.36
C ILE A 26 -0.21 1.05 -4.96
N ASP A 27 0.89 1.40 -5.62
CA ASP A 27 1.02 2.62 -6.40
C ASP A 27 1.40 2.27 -7.84
N ASP A 28 0.64 2.78 -8.82
CA ASP A 28 0.94 2.57 -10.24
C ASP A 28 1.77 3.71 -10.88
N GLY A 29 2.12 4.73 -10.08
CA GLY A 29 2.83 5.96 -10.43
C GLY A 29 1.93 7.13 -10.79
N VAL A 30 0.61 6.96 -10.77
CA VAL A 30 -0.38 8.02 -10.97
C VAL A 30 -1.46 7.97 -9.89
N GLU A 31 -1.91 6.77 -9.50
CA GLU A 31 -2.94 6.57 -8.49
C GLU A 31 -2.50 5.56 -7.42
N GLY A 32 -2.75 5.93 -6.16
CA GLY A 32 -2.55 5.08 -5.01
C GLY A 32 -3.83 4.32 -4.63
N TYR A 33 -3.70 3.01 -4.45
CA TYR A 33 -4.78 2.12 -4.02
C TYR A 33 -4.48 1.61 -2.62
N LEU A 34 -5.51 1.55 -1.77
CA LEU A 34 -5.37 0.99 -0.42
C LEU A 34 -6.58 0.17 0.01
N SER A 35 -6.33 -0.85 0.82
CA SER A 35 -7.39 -1.64 1.46
C SER A 35 -6.96 -2.12 2.84
N GLN A 36 -7.89 -2.08 3.79
CA GLN A 36 -7.63 -2.55 5.16
C GLN A 36 -7.24 -4.03 5.14
N ARG A 37 -6.11 -4.37 5.76
CA ARG A 37 -5.74 -5.76 5.97
C ARG A 37 -6.49 -6.29 7.18
N LEU A 38 -7.25 -7.37 6.97
CA LEU A 38 -8.13 -7.93 7.97
C LEU A 38 -7.57 -9.24 8.54
N LEU A 39 -7.87 -9.47 9.82
CA LEU A 39 -7.81 -10.78 10.45
C LEU A 39 -8.90 -11.70 9.86
N ARG A 40 -8.78 -13.01 10.09
CA ARG A 40 -9.79 -13.99 9.67
C ARG A 40 -11.20 -13.72 10.23
N ASN A 41 -11.31 -12.99 11.33
CA ASN A 41 -12.58 -12.60 11.96
C ASN A 41 -13.16 -11.29 11.38
N GLY A 42 -12.57 -10.74 10.32
CA GLY A 42 -13.03 -9.51 9.67
C GLY A 42 -12.65 -8.22 10.39
N LYS A 43 -11.96 -8.29 11.55
CA LYS A 43 -11.43 -7.09 12.21
C LYS A 43 -10.14 -6.61 11.54
N PRO A 44 -9.82 -5.31 11.57
CA PRO A 44 -8.52 -4.80 11.18
C PRO A 44 -7.38 -5.53 11.89
N LEU A 45 -6.32 -5.83 11.15
CA LEU A 45 -5.07 -6.34 11.72
C LEU A 45 -4.29 -5.15 12.31
N CYS A 46 -4.44 -4.93 13.62
CA CYS A 46 -3.70 -3.92 14.38
C CYS A 46 -2.89 -4.60 15.49
N LEU A 47 -1.63 -4.24 15.65
CA LEU A 47 -0.75 -4.72 16.73
C LEU A 47 0.03 -3.54 17.32
N ASP A 48 0.27 -3.56 18.63
CA ASP A 48 0.95 -2.49 19.37
C ASP A 48 2.44 -2.34 19.00
N ASP A 49 3.04 -3.38 18.40
CA ASP A 49 4.45 -3.42 17.99
C ASP A 49 4.69 -2.89 16.57
N PHE A 50 3.63 -2.55 15.82
CA PHE A 50 3.78 -1.93 14.51
C PHE A 50 4.15 -0.45 14.65
N THR A 51 5.23 -0.04 13.98
CA THR A 51 5.61 1.37 13.88
C THR A 51 4.57 2.15 13.07
N PRO A 52 3.86 3.13 13.66
CA PRO A 52 2.86 3.90 12.94
C PRO A 52 3.48 4.76 11.84
N ASN A 53 2.69 5.06 10.81
CA ASN A 53 3.06 5.93 9.68
C ASN A 53 4.22 5.41 8.84
N VAL A 54 4.45 4.10 8.80
CA VAL A 54 5.49 3.47 7.97
C VAL A 54 4.84 2.72 6.81
N ALA A 55 5.35 2.98 5.60
CA ALA A 55 5.08 2.19 4.40
C ALA A 55 6.29 1.30 4.09
N SER A 56 6.04 0.03 3.79
CA SER A 56 7.09 -0.98 3.55
C SER A 56 6.74 -1.89 2.37
N GLY A 57 7.78 -2.45 1.75
CA GLY A 57 7.66 -3.29 0.56
C GLY A 57 7.69 -2.50 -0.75
N SER A 58 7.60 -3.24 -1.85
CA SER A 58 7.75 -2.79 -3.24
C SER A 58 6.49 -2.15 -3.82
N PHE A 59 5.74 -1.37 -3.03
CA PHE A 59 4.44 -0.83 -3.49
C PHE A 59 4.56 0.15 -4.66
N LYS A 60 5.77 0.68 -4.89
CA LYS A 60 6.15 1.59 -5.97
C LYS A 60 6.77 0.91 -7.19
N ASP A 61 6.94 -0.41 -7.21
CA ASP A 61 7.66 -1.09 -8.31
C ASP A 61 6.92 -1.00 -9.66
N GLY A 62 5.65 -0.58 -9.66
CA GLY A 62 4.88 -0.26 -10.86
C GLY A 62 5.14 1.13 -11.42
N GLU A 63 5.84 2.01 -10.72
CA GLU A 63 5.99 3.42 -11.09
C GLU A 63 6.84 3.56 -12.35
N THR A 64 6.22 4.09 -13.40
CA THR A 64 6.92 4.43 -14.66
C THR A 64 7.05 5.94 -14.83
N PHE A 65 6.51 6.69 -13.86
CA PHE A 65 6.39 8.14 -13.91
C PHE A 65 7.23 8.73 -12.78
N ILE A 66 8.05 9.73 -13.12
CA ILE A 66 8.92 10.48 -12.19
C ILE A 66 8.14 11.43 -11.26
N GLY A 67 6.82 11.27 -11.15
CA GLY A 67 5.95 12.15 -10.36
C GLY A 67 6.27 12.16 -8.87
N ASP A 68 6.78 11.05 -8.33
CA ASP A 68 7.16 10.92 -6.92
C ASP A 68 8.63 11.30 -6.64
N LEU A 69 9.38 11.66 -7.67
CA LEU A 69 10.78 12.12 -7.59
C LEU A 69 10.90 13.66 -7.68
N LEU A 70 9.79 14.39 -7.85
CA LEU A 70 9.70 15.85 -7.92
C LEU A 70 8.83 16.38 -6.77
#